data_AF-Q0QDW8-F1
#
_entry.id   AF-Q0QDW8-F1
#
_cell.length_a   1.000
_cell.length_b   1.000
_cell.length_c   1.000
_cell.angle_alpha   90.00
_cell.angle_beta   90.00
_cell.angle_gamma   90.00
#
_symmetry.space_group_name_H-M   'P 1'
#
loop_
_entity.id
_entity.type
_entity.pdbx_description
1 polymer ?
#
loop_
_entity_poly.entity_id
_entity_poly.type
_entity_poly.pdbx_seq_one_letter_code
_entity_poly.pdbx_strand_id
1 'polypeptide(L)'
;KMKGDVLKHLQKCVETNREFNSLLAIKTGTITNGLKYALATGNWGEQKKAASSKAGVSQVLNRYTFASTLSHLRRTNTPIGRDGKIAKPRQLHNTHWGLVCPAETPEGQACGLVKNLSLMCYVSIGSPGEPIIDYLTMRGMELLEEFDPHSAQDATKIFVNGVWVGVHRDPTRLHNNLRTIRGDPNYLIEEVSIIRDIRERELRILTDAGRVMRPLFVVEYRSEHADRKGDLVLRREHLQRLASDKEVSINPADREEEQEL
;
A
#
# COMPACT_ATOMS: atom_id res chain seq x y z
N LYS A 1 -16.58 21.11 2.14
CA LYS A 1 -17.81 21.62 2.82
C LYS A 1 -17.47 22.50 4.02
N MET A 2 -16.83 21.98 5.08
CA MET A 2 -16.45 22.76 6.28
C MET A 2 -15.65 24.03 5.97
N LYS A 3 -14.59 23.95 5.14
CA LYS A 3 -13.83 25.13 4.67
C LYS A 3 -14.76 26.22 4.11
N GLY A 4 -15.74 25.84 3.29
CA GLY A 4 -16.69 26.76 2.68
C GLY A 4 -17.67 27.36 3.69
N ASP A 5 -18.09 26.58 4.68
CA ASP A 5 -18.98 27.07 5.75
C ASP A 5 -18.27 28.08 6.65
N VAL A 6 -17.01 27.83 7.01
CA VAL A 6 -16.17 28.78 7.78
C VAL A 6 -15.90 30.04 6.96
N LEU A 7 -15.58 29.91 5.68
CA LEU A 7 -15.31 31.05 4.81
C LEU A 7 -16.54 31.95 4.63
N LYS A 8 -17.74 31.36 4.50
CA LYS A 8 -19.01 32.10 4.48
C LYS A 8 -19.31 32.79 5.81
N HIS A 9 -18.96 32.18 6.94
CA HIS A 9 -19.12 32.81 8.24
C HIS A 9 -18.18 34.02 8.38
N LEU A 10 -16.92 33.86 7.97
CA LEU A 10 -15.94 34.94 7.94
C LEU A 10 -16.40 36.10 7.05
N GLN A 11 -16.88 35.83 5.83
CA GLN A 11 -17.44 36.85 4.93
C GLN A 11 -18.56 37.65 5.60
N LYS A 12 -19.50 36.97 6.28
CA LYS A 12 -20.57 37.65 7.02
C LYS A 12 -20.07 38.49 8.19
N CYS A 13 -19.07 38.02 8.94
CA CYS A 13 -18.46 38.80 10.02
C CYS A 13 -17.84 40.09 9.48
N VAL A 14 -17.14 40.01 8.35
CA VAL A 14 -16.55 41.18 7.67
C VAL A 14 -17.64 42.14 7.18
N GLU A 15 -18.68 41.64 6.49
CA GLU A 15 -19.79 42.45 5.98
C GLU A 15 -20.59 43.15 7.10
N THR A 16 -20.73 42.49 8.25
CA THR A 16 -21.49 43.02 9.40
C THR A 16 -20.62 43.74 10.44
N ASN A 17 -19.33 43.90 10.16
CA ASN A 17 -18.33 44.51 11.03
C ASN A 17 -18.33 43.90 12.46
N ARG A 18 -18.49 42.58 12.54
CA ARG A 18 -18.47 41.78 13.79
C ARG A 18 -17.16 41.02 13.90
N GLU A 19 -16.67 40.85 15.12
CA GLU A 19 -15.52 40.00 15.38
C GLU A 19 -15.78 38.55 14.97
N PHE A 20 -14.76 37.93 14.37
CA PHE A 20 -14.82 36.54 13.95
C PHE A 20 -14.59 35.61 15.15
N ASN A 21 -15.56 34.73 15.41
CA ASN A 21 -15.42 33.68 16.42
C ASN A 21 -15.33 32.30 15.75
N SER A 22 -14.18 31.66 15.87
CA SER A 22 -13.90 30.36 15.27
C SER A 22 -14.80 29.24 15.80
N LEU A 23 -15.19 29.28 17.08
CA LEU A 23 -16.07 28.28 17.69
C LEU A 23 -17.49 28.34 17.12
N LEU A 24 -17.98 29.54 16.77
CA LEU A 24 -19.28 29.72 16.12
C LEU A 24 -19.24 29.37 14.62
N ALA A 25 -18.07 29.52 13.99
CA ALA A 25 -17.86 29.19 12.58
C ALA A 25 -17.84 27.67 12.32
N ILE A 26 -17.28 26.89 13.26
CA ILE A 26 -17.06 25.45 13.08
C ILE A 26 -18.29 24.66 13.53
N LYS A 27 -19.00 24.07 12.57
CA LYS A 27 -20.11 23.15 12.83
C LYS A 27 -19.60 21.73 13.10
N THR A 28 -19.46 21.37 14.37
CA THR A 28 -19.00 20.04 14.83
C THR A 28 -19.76 18.87 14.20
N GLY A 29 -21.09 19.00 14.07
CA GLY A 29 -21.94 17.97 13.48
C GLY A 29 -21.63 17.62 12.02
N THR A 30 -20.89 18.45 11.28
CA THR A 30 -20.57 18.20 9.87
C THR A 30 -19.71 16.95 9.69
N ILE A 31 -18.70 16.76 10.56
CA ILE A 31 -17.80 15.60 10.50
C ILE A 31 -18.50 14.39 11.11
N THR A 32 -19.02 14.52 12.33
CA THR A 32 -19.65 13.41 13.07
C THR A 32 -20.80 12.78 12.29
N ASN A 33 -21.75 13.58 11.79
CA ASN A 33 -22.89 13.04 11.04
C ASN A 33 -22.47 12.55 9.65
N GLY A 34 -21.48 13.19 9.03
CA GLY A 34 -20.92 12.75 7.74
C GLY A 34 -20.30 11.36 7.82
N LEU A 35 -19.41 11.14 8.79
CA LEU A 35 -18.76 9.85 9.03
C LEU A 35 -19.77 8.77 9.45
N LYS A 36 -20.65 9.09 10.41
CA LYS A 36 -21.70 8.17 10.86
C LYS A 36 -22.59 7.72 9.69
N TYR A 37 -22.99 8.66 8.83
CA TYR A 37 -23.80 8.34 7.66
C TYR A 37 -23.05 7.45 6.64
N ALA A 38 -21.82 7.82 6.27
CA ALA A 38 -21.05 7.07 5.27
C ALA A 38 -20.77 5.63 5.72
N LEU A 39 -20.43 5.44 7.00
CA LEU A 39 -20.18 4.12 7.57
C LEU A 39 -21.47 3.30 7.75
N ALA A 40 -22.57 3.92 8.17
CA ALA A 40 -23.84 3.23 8.39
C ALA A 40 -24.54 2.83 7.08
N THR A 41 -24.45 3.67 6.04
CA THR A 41 -25.13 3.42 4.76
C THR A 41 -24.25 2.75 3.71
N GLY A 42 -22.92 2.78 3.89
CA GLY A 42 -21.96 2.30 2.89
C GLY A 42 -21.86 3.18 1.64
N ASN A 43 -22.49 4.36 1.64
CA ASN A 43 -22.44 5.32 0.55
C ASN A 43 -21.36 6.38 0.81
N TRP A 44 -20.27 6.29 0.05
CA TRP A 44 -19.16 7.23 0.13
C TRP A 44 -19.33 8.31 -0.94
N GLY A 45 -19.87 9.45 -0.53
CA GLY A 45 -20.15 10.58 -1.41
C GLY A 45 -21.06 11.62 -0.76
N GLU A 46 -21.43 12.64 -1.53
CA GLU A 46 -22.34 13.68 -1.04
C GLU A 46 -23.80 13.17 -1.08
N GLN A 47 -24.50 13.23 0.06
CA GLN A 47 -25.87 12.73 0.22
C GLN A 47 -26.87 13.20 -0.85
N LYS A 48 -26.69 14.43 -1.35
CA LYS A 48 -27.58 15.05 -2.34
C LYS A 48 -27.27 14.64 -3.78
N LYS A 49 -26.15 13.94 -4.02
CA LYS A 49 -25.69 13.51 -5.35
C LYS A 49 -25.43 12.00 -5.35
N ALA A 50 -26.50 11.23 -5.20
CA ALA A 50 -26.46 9.78 -5.14
C ALA A 50 -25.75 9.13 -6.35
N ALA A 51 -25.89 9.73 -7.55
CA ALA A 51 -25.29 9.23 -8.79
C ALA A 51 -23.75 9.23 -8.81
N SER A 52 -23.09 10.05 -7.99
CA SER A 52 -21.62 10.09 -7.88
C SER A 52 -21.09 9.35 -6.64
N SER A 53 -21.95 8.70 -5.87
CA SER A 53 -21.55 8.03 -4.63
C SER A 53 -21.06 6.60 -4.89
N LYS A 54 -19.96 6.22 -4.25
CA LYS A 54 -19.48 4.82 -4.25
C LYS A 54 -20.29 4.05 -3.20
N ALA A 55 -21.25 3.26 -3.66
CA ALA A 55 -22.08 2.43 -2.80
C ALA A 55 -21.38 1.10 -2.45
N GLY A 56 -21.72 0.56 -1.27
CA GLY A 56 -21.29 -0.77 -0.84
C GLY A 56 -19.85 -0.87 -0.33
N VAL A 57 -19.25 0.26 0.07
CA VAL A 57 -17.90 0.28 0.69
C VAL A 57 -17.95 -0.21 2.14
N SER A 58 -19.00 0.16 2.88
CA SER A 58 -19.28 -0.37 4.22
C SER A 58 -20.46 -1.35 4.14
N GLN A 59 -20.37 -2.46 4.85
CA GLN A 59 -21.38 -3.51 4.87
C GLN A 59 -21.51 -4.08 6.29
N VAL A 60 -22.67 -4.64 6.60
CA VAL A 60 -22.89 -5.35 7.88
C VAL A 60 -22.04 -6.62 7.89
N LEU A 61 -21.24 -6.80 8.95
CA LEU A 61 -20.36 -7.95 9.11
C LEU A 61 -21.16 -9.26 9.12
N ASN A 62 -20.62 -10.28 8.45
CA ASN A 62 -21.24 -11.60 8.38
C ASN A 62 -20.89 -12.38 9.66
N ARG A 63 -21.90 -12.95 10.33
CA ARG A 63 -21.75 -13.65 11.63
C ARG A 63 -22.35 -15.07 11.62
N TYR A 64 -22.52 -15.71 10.46
CA TYR A 64 -23.06 -17.08 10.43
C TYR A 64 -22.11 -18.09 11.07
N THR A 65 -20.81 -18.00 10.76
CA THR A 65 -19.75 -18.84 11.32
C THR A 65 -18.46 -18.04 11.51
N PHE A 66 -17.55 -18.53 12.34
CA PHE A 66 -16.23 -17.90 12.53
C PHE A 66 -15.49 -17.69 11.18
N ALA A 67 -15.47 -18.70 10.33
CA ALA A 67 -14.87 -18.64 8.99
C ALA A 67 -15.56 -17.60 8.10
N SER A 68 -16.88 -17.46 8.18
CA SER A 68 -17.62 -16.45 7.40
C SER A 68 -17.23 -15.02 7.76
N THR A 69 -16.93 -14.77 9.04
CA THR A 69 -16.46 -13.48 9.52
C THR A 69 -15.09 -13.15 8.93
N LEU A 70 -14.15 -14.11 8.99
CA LEU A 70 -12.80 -13.94 8.44
C LEU A 70 -12.82 -13.73 6.92
N SER A 71 -13.60 -14.53 6.19
CA SER A 71 -13.81 -14.36 4.75
C SER A 71 -14.32 -12.96 4.42
N HIS A 72 -15.32 -12.46 5.16
CA HIS A 72 -15.87 -11.13 4.91
C HIS A 72 -14.83 -10.01 5.09
N LEU A 73 -13.95 -10.12 6.09
CA LEU A 73 -12.88 -9.13 6.33
C LEU A 73 -11.82 -9.09 5.22
N ARG A 74 -11.64 -10.19 4.47
CA ARG A 74 -10.61 -10.31 3.41
C ARG A 74 -11.17 -10.10 2.00
N ARG A 75 -12.43 -9.69 1.92
CA ARG A 75 -13.15 -9.44 0.67
C ARG A 75 -12.70 -8.13 0.03
N THR A 76 -12.53 -8.16 -1.27
CA THR A 76 -12.24 -7.02 -2.14
C THR A 76 -13.31 -6.90 -3.21
N ASN A 77 -13.67 -5.68 -3.57
CA ASN A 77 -14.74 -5.41 -4.52
C ASN A 77 -14.22 -4.53 -5.67
N THR A 78 -14.40 -5.00 -6.90
CA THR A 78 -14.07 -4.23 -8.09
C THR A 78 -15.23 -3.26 -8.39
N PRO A 79 -14.99 -1.94 -8.54
CA PRO A 79 -16.05 -0.94 -8.70
C PRO A 79 -16.60 -0.92 -10.14
N ILE A 80 -17.16 -2.05 -10.57
CA ILE A 80 -17.77 -2.22 -11.89
C ILE A 80 -19.27 -2.46 -11.69
N GLY A 81 -20.09 -1.81 -12.52
CA GLY A 81 -21.54 -2.01 -12.53
C GLY A 81 -21.88 -3.49 -12.77
N ARG A 82 -22.77 -4.03 -11.93
CA ARG A 82 -23.14 -5.45 -11.99
C ARG A 82 -23.99 -5.80 -13.22
N ASP A 83 -24.55 -4.79 -13.89
CA ASP A 83 -25.37 -4.94 -15.09
C ASP A 83 -24.53 -5.24 -16.36
N GLY A 84 -23.21 -5.03 -16.29
CA GLY A 84 -22.30 -5.27 -17.41
C GLY A 84 -21.90 -6.74 -17.53
N LYS A 85 -22.21 -7.37 -18.69
CA LYS A 85 -21.65 -8.67 -19.14
C LYS A 85 -20.20 -8.55 -19.62
N ILE A 86 -19.37 -7.77 -18.93
CA ILE A 86 -17.96 -7.63 -19.31
C ILE A 86 -17.19 -8.84 -18.74
N ALA A 87 -16.72 -9.73 -19.61
CA ALA A 87 -16.07 -10.97 -19.21
C ALA A 87 -14.63 -10.76 -18.69
N LYS A 88 -13.83 -9.91 -19.35
CA LYS A 88 -12.40 -9.72 -19.06
C LYS A 88 -12.07 -9.43 -17.56
N PRO A 89 -12.72 -8.50 -16.85
CA PRO A 89 -12.40 -8.23 -15.45
C PRO A 89 -12.83 -9.36 -14.49
N ARG A 90 -13.73 -10.24 -14.94
CA ARG A 90 -14.26 -11.36 -14.15
C ARG A 90 -13.40 -12.61 -14.30
N GLN A 91 -12.65 -12.73 -15.40
CA GLN A 91 -11.76 -13.85 -15.63
C GLN A 91 -10.61 -13.88 -14.62
N LEU A 92 -10.23 -15.07 -14.21
CA LEU A 92 -9.03 -15.27 -13.40
C LEU A 92 -7.81 -14.92 -14.25
N HIS A 93 -7.06 -13.92 -13.82
CA HIS A 93 -5.81 -13.52 -14.45
C HIS A 93 -4.61 -14.17 -13.76
N ASN A 94 -3.56 -14.50 -14.52
CA ASN A 94 -2.36 -15.16 -13.98
C ASN A 94 -1.66 -14.35 -12.88
N THR A 95 -1.78 -13.02 -12.91
CA THR A 95 -1.21 -12.14 -11.87
C THR A 95 -1.93 -12.27 -10.51
N HIS A 96 -3.10 -12.89 -10.46
CA HIS A 96 -3.79 -13.16 -9.19
C HIS A 96 -3.10 -14.28 -8.38
N TRP A 97 -2.21 -15.07 -9.00
CA TRP A 97 -1.58 -16.22 -8.37
C TRP A 97 -0.96 -15.86 -7.02
N GLY A 98 -1.46 -16.50 -5.97
CA GLY A 98 -1.02 -16.31 -4.58
C GLY A 98 -1.22 -14.89 -4.02
N LEU A 99 -2.07 -14.08 -4.66
CA LEU A 99 -2.58 -12.80 -4.14
C LEU A 99 -4.06 -12.89 -3.78
N VAL A 100 -4.83 -13.59 -4.62
CA VAL A 100 -6.28 -13.77 -4.49
C VAL A 100 -6.60 -15.27 -4.54
N CYS A 101 -7.57 -15.69 -3.75
CA CYS A 101 -8.11 -17.05 -3.79
C CYS A 101 -8.81 -17.30 -5.14
N PRO A 102 -8.38 -18.30 -5.94
CA PRO A 102 -8.99 -18.55 -7.26
C PRO A 102 -10.40 -19.17 -7.16
N ALA A 103 -10.73 -19.81 -6.04
CA ALA A 103 -12.00 -20.50 -5.83
C ALA A 103 -13.06 -19.63 -5.14
N GLU A 104 -12.63 -18.74 -4.24
CA GLU A 104 -13.55 -18.01 -3.36
C GLU A 104 -14.08 -16.73 -4.04
N THR A 105 -15.02 -16.91 -4.96
CA THR A 105 -15.83 -15.84 -5.58
C THR A 105 -17.31 -16.21 -5.46
N PRO A 106 -18.21 -15.25 -5.20
CA PRO A 106 -19.64 -15.52 -5.27
C PRO A 106 -20.07 -15.88 -6.69
N GLU A 107 -21.15 -16.66 -6.80
CA GLU A 107 -21.78 -16.98 -8.08
C GLU A 107 -22.64 -15.82 -8.62
N GLY A 108 -23.05 -15.90 -9.88
CA GLY A 108 -23.95 -14.94 -10.51
C GLY A 108 -23.30 -13.59 -10.85
N GLN A 109 -24.03 -12.49 -10.64
CA GLN A 109 -23.62 -11.16 -11.12
C GLN A 109 -22.36 -10.60 -10.46
N ALA A 110 -21.97 -11.11 -9.29
CA ALA A 110 -20.76 -10.70 -8.58
C ALA A 110 -19.53 -11.58 -8.91
N CYS A 111 -19.71 -12.64 -9.71
CA CYS A 111 -18.64 -13.56 -10.06
C CYS A 111 -17.46 -12.85 -10.72
N GLY A 112 -16.27 -13.06 -10.15
CA GLY A 112 -15.01 -12.46 -10.58
C GLY A 112 -14.83 -10.98 -10.22
N LEU A 113 -15.88 -10.28 -9.78
CA LEU A 113 -15.80 -8.88 -9.32
C LEU A 113 -15.50 -8.77 -7.83
N VAL A 114 -16.07 -9.70 -7.06
CA VAL A 114 -15.79 -9.87 -5.64
C VAL A 114 -14.74 -10.97 -5.49
N LYS A 115 -13.62 -10.61 -4.86
CA LYS A 115 -12.44 -11.47 -4.71
C LYS A 115 -12.01 -11.53 -3.25
N ASN A 116 -11.40 -12.62 -2.82
CA ASN A 116 -10.88 -12.74 -1.45
C ASN A 116 -9.35 -12.87 -1.47
N LEU A 117 -8.66 -12.15 -0.59
CA LEU A 117 -7.20 -12.20 -0.48
C LEU A 117 -6.72 -13.61 -0.06
N SER A 118 -5.56 -14.06 -0.57
CA SER A 118 -4.95 -15.34 -0.14
C SER A 118 -4.31 -15.22 1.26
N LEU A 119 -4.20 -16.31 2.04
CA LEU A 119 -3.87 -16.27 3.49
C LEU A 119 -2.71 -15.33 3.89
N MET A 120 -1.56 -15.43 3.23
CA MET A 120 -0.35 -14.66 3.57
C MET A 120 -0.29 -13.27 2.89
N CYS A 121 -1.33 -12.87 2.17
CA CYS A 121 -1.35 -11.60 1.48
C CYS A 121 -1.62 -10.44 2.43
N TYR A 122 -0.86 -9.37 2.21
CA TYR A 122 -1.01 -8.09 2.90
C TYR A 122 -1.03 -6.94 1.89
N VAL A 123 -1.45 -5.77 2.34
CA VAL A 123 -1.61 -4.57 1.50
C VAL A 123 -0.66 -3.51 2.00
N SER A 124 0.11 -2.87 1.11
CA SER A 124 1.03 -1.79 1.53
C SER A 124 0.27 -0.65 2.19
N ILE A 125 0.84 -0.15 3.28
CA ILE A 125 0.40 1.09 3.95
C ILE A 125 1.02 2.30 3.25
N GLY A 126 2.19 2.10 2.64
CA GLY A 126 2.94 3.11 1.93
C GLY A 126 3.97 3.81 2.81
N SER A 127 4.98 4.39 2.16
CA SER A 127 6.07 5.12 2.81
C SER A 127 6.41 6.40 2.05
N PRO A 128 6.91 7.45 2.74
CA PRO A 128 7.41 8.66 2.09
C PRO A 128 8.46 8.33 1.03
N GLY A 129 8.38 8.99 -0.13
CA GLY A 129 9.29 8.74 -1.25
C GLY A 129 10.57 9.58 -1.20
N GLU A 130 10.53 10.70 -0.48
CA GLU A 130 11.61 11.69 -0.38
C GLU A 130 12.92 11.09 0.14
N PRO A 131 12.95 10.30 1.23
CA PRO A 131 14.20 9.72 1.74
C PRO A 131 14.90 8.79 0.74
N ILE A 132 14.11 8.14 -0.14
CA ILE A 132 14.65 7.27 -1.18
C ILE A 132 15.31 8.10 -2.28
N ILE A 133 14.70 9.23 -2.65
CA ILE A 133 15.28 10.14 -3.64
C ILE A 133 16.64 10.65 -3.14
N ASP A 134 16.72 11.10 -1.89
CA ASP A 134 17.97 11.54 -1.27
C ASP A 134 19.04 10.44 -1.27
N TYR A 135 18.65 9.21 -0.92
CA TYR A 135 19.53 8.05 -0.98
C TYR A 135 20.04 7.78 -2.40
N LEU A 136 19.18 7.86 -3.40
CA LEU A 136 19.55 7.65 -4.80
C LEU A 136 20.56 8.71 -5.27
N THR A 137 20.32 9.98 -4.95
CA THR A 137 21.24 11.09 -5.27
C THR A 137 22.59 10.88 -4.60
N MET A 138 22.62 10.52 -3.31
CA MET A 138 23.85 10.18 -2.58
C MET A 138 24.60 8.97 -3.17
N ARG A 139 23.93 8.12 -3.96
CA ARG A 139 24.52 6.96 -4.62
C ARG A 139 24.90 7.19 -6.08
N GLY A 140 24.88 8.44 -6.54
CA GLY A 140 25.34 8.82 -7.87
C GLY A 140 24.23 8.82 -8.93
N MET A 141 22.97 8.95 -8.52
CA MET A 141 21.90 9.33 -9.44
C MET A 141 22.09 10.80 -9.85
N GLU A 142 22.05 11.06 -11.15
CA GLU A 142 22.01 12.40 -11.73
C GLU A 142 20.54 12.85 -11.79
N LEU A 143 20.24 14.04 -11.27
CA LEU A 143 18.89 14.59 -11.30
C LEU A 143 18.47 14.87 -12.75
N LEU A 144 17.18 14.70 -13.04
CA LEU A 144 16.66 14.91 -14.39
C LEU A 144 16.92 16.32 -14.93
N GLU A 145 16.90 17.33 -14.05
CA GLU A 145 17.12 18.74 -14.39
C GLU A 145 18.55 19.01 -14.88
N GLU A 146 19.51 18.22 -14.42
CA GLU A 146 20.94 18.36 -14.73
C GLU A 146 21.39 17.44 -15.87
N PHE A 147 20.50 16.55 -16.32
CA PHE A 147 20.83 15.51 -17.29
C PHE A 147 20.75 16.03 -18.73
N ASP A 148 21.88 15.94 -19.46
CA ASP A 148 21.91 16.11 -20.91
C ASP A 148 21.76 14.73 -21.61
N PRO A 149 20.67 14.50 -22.37
CA PRO A 149 20.45 13.26 -23.10
C PRO A 149 21.57 12.89 -24.09
N HIS A 150 22.33 13.86 -24.58
CA HIS A 150 23.44 13.59 -25.51
C HIS A 150 24.67 13.06 -24.79
N SER A 151 24.81 13.37 -23.49
CA SER A 151 25.99 13.02 -22.71
C SER A 151 26.05 11.55 -22.28
N ALA A 152 24.89 10.89 -22.07
CA ALA A 152 24.83 9.48 -21.68
C ALA A 152 23.60 8.76 -22.25
N GLN A 153 23.73 8.25 -23.48
CA GLN A 153 22.68 7.50 -24.18
C GLN A 153 22.42 6.10 -23.59
N ASP A 154 23.33 5.59 -22.77
CA ASP A 154 23.26 4.29 -22.10
C ASP A 154 22.78 4.36 -20.64
N ALA A 155 22.51 5.57 -20.14
CA ALA A 155 22.01 5.77 -18.80
C ALA A 155 20.62 5.12 -18.60
N THR A 156 20.41 4.57 -17.40
CA THR A 156 19.14 3.96 -17.00
C THR A 156 18.27 4.99 -16.31
N LYS A 157 17.02 5.09 -16.72
CA LYS A 157 16.04 6.02 -16.13
C LYS A 157 15.57 5.50 -14.77
N ILE A 158 15.46 6.39 -13.79
CA ILE A 158 14.98 6.04 -12.46
C ILE A 158 13.62 6.69 -12.22
N PHE A 159 12.63 5.85 -11.92
CA PHE A 159 11.27 6.27 -11.60
C PHE A 159 10.96 5.98 -10.14
N VAL A 160 10.38 6.95 -9.44
CA VAL A 160 9.84 6.78 -8.09
C VAL A 160 8.35 7.11 -8.13
N ASN A 161 7.49 6.15 -7.80
CA ASN A 161 6.03 6.29 -7.88
C ASN A 161 5.51 6.81 -9.24
N GLY A 162 6.21 6.45 -10.32
CA GLY A 162 5.89 6.86 -11.69
C GLY A 162 6.46 8.21 -12.12
N VAL A 163 7.08 8.96 -11.22
CA VAL A 163 7.79 10.21 -11.55
C VAL A 163 9.21 9.87 -12.00
N TRP A 164 9.64 10.38 -13.16
CA TRP A 164 11.02 10.28 -13.59
C TRP A 164 11.86 11.26 -12.79
N VAL A 165 12.70 10.75 -11.89
CA VAL A 165 13.49 11.57 -10.96
C VAL A 165 14.88 11.89 -11.52
N GLY A 166 15.46 10.93 -12.24
CA GLY A 166 16.82 11.08 -12.73
C GLY A 166 17.31 9.89 -13.53
N VAL A 167 18.61 9.84 -13.75
CA VAL A 167 19.27 8.74 -14.45
C VAL A 167 20.46 8.23 -13.68
N HIS A 168 20.90 7.02 -13.99
CA HIS A 168 22.10 6.43 -13.40
C HIS A 168 22.85 5.58 -14.41
N ARG A 169 24.18 5.69 -14.43
CA ARG A 169 25.06 4.99 -15.39
C ARG A 169 25.29 3.53 -15.02
N ASP A 170 25.39 3.21 -13.73
CA ASP A 170 25.50 1.83 -13.21
C ASP A 170 24.25 1.37 -12.42
N PRO A 171 23.15 1.02 -13.10
CA PRO A 171 21.92 0.59 -12.45
C PRO A 171 22.06 -0.77 -11.74
N THR A 172 23.05 -1.59 -12.11
CA THR A 172 23.22 -2.94 -11.55
C THR A 172 23.67 -2.85 -10.10
N ARG A 173 24.69 -2.03 -9.85
CA ARG A 173 25.18 -1.77 -8.49
C ARG A 173 24.11 -1.09 -7.64
N LEU A 174 23.43 -0.08 -8.18
CA LEU A 174 22.36 0.62 -7.47
C LEU A 174 21.22 -0.33 -7.07
N HIS A 175 20.75 -1.17 -8.00
CA HIS A 175 19.71 -2.16 -7.73
C HIS A 175 20.12 -3.17 -6.64
N ASN A 176 21.36 -3.65 -6.67
CA ASN A 176 21.86 -4.58 -5.65
C ASN A 176 21.97 -3.91 -4.28
N ASN A 177 22.43 -2.66 -4.21
CA ASN A 177 22.47 -1.89 -2.97
C ASN A 177 21.07 -1.70 -2.37
N LEU A 178 20.09 -1.30 -3.20
CA LEU A 178 18.69 -1.13 -2.79
C LEU A 178 18.09 -2.45 -2.28
N ARG A 179 18.39 -3.57 -2.94
CA ARG A 179 17.94 -4.89 -2.46
C ARG A 179 18.58 -5.33 -1.15
N THR A 180 19.81 -4.89 -0.86
CA THR A 180 20.51 -5.24 0.38
C THR A 180 19.95 -4.48 1.57
N ILE A 181 19.61 -3.20 1.39
CA ILE A 181 19.01 -2.38 2.47
C ILE A 181 17.51 -2.64 2.65
N ARG A 182 16.84 -3.21 1.65
CA ARG A 182 15.41 -3.53 1.72
C ARG A 182 15.14 -4.57 2.80
N GLY A 183 14.25 -4.23 3.73
CA GLY A 183 13.89 -5.05 4.88
C GLY A 183 14.67 -4.70 6.15
N ASP A 184 15.61 -3.75 6.08
CA ASP A 184 16.15 -3.12 7.28
C ASP A 184 15.22 -1.96 7.69
N PRO A 185 14.60 -2.02 8.89
CA PRO A 185 13.65 -1.01 9.34
C PRO A 185 14.25 0.40 9.44
N ASN A 186 15.58 0.53 9.54
CA ASN A 186 16.24 1.83 9.63
C ASN A 186 16.50 2.49 8.27
N TYR A 187 16.46 1.72 7.18
CA TYR A 187 16.85 2.22 5.85
C TYR A 187 15.72 2.14 4.84
N LEU A 188 15.15 0.96 4.63
CA LEU A 188 14.16 0.75 3.58
C LEU A 188 13.17 -0.34 3.97
N ILE A 189 11.92 0.06 4.19
CA ILE A 189 10.84 -0.85 4.54
C ILE A 189 10.65 -1.93 3.47
N GLU A 190 10.32 -3.14 3.90
CA GLU A 190 10.13 -4.32 3.07
C GLU A 190 9.02 -4.16 2.01
N GLU A 191 8.07 -3.24 2.26
CA GLU A 191 6.97 -2.93 1.36
C GLU A 191 7.41 -2.24 0.07
N VAL A 192 8.60 -1.65 0.00
CA VAL A 192 9.05 -0.94 -1.21
C VAL A 192 9.28 -1.94 -2.35
N SER A 193 8.60 -1.72 -3.47
CA SER A 193 8.83 -2.52 -4.67
C SER A 193 9.98 -1.93 -5.47
N ILE A 194 10.93 -2.77 -5.87
CA ILE A 194 12.08 -2.39 -6.70
C ILE A 194 12.04 -3.28 -7.94
N ILE A 195 11.91 -2.66 -9.11
CA ILE A 195 11.78 -3.34 -10.39
C ILE A 195 12.84 -2.78 -11.33
N ARG A 196 13.71 -3.65 -11.85
CA ARG A 196 14.67 -3.28 -12.89
C ARG A 196 14.26 -3.92 -14.21
N ASP A 197 13.89 -3.09 -15.17
CA ASP A 197 13.67 -3.49 -16.56
C ASP A 197 14.94 -3.23 -17.38
N ILE A 198 15.63 -4.31 -17.74
CA ILE A 198 16.90 -4.25 -18.47
C ILE A 198 16.67 -3.85 -19.93
N ARG A 199 15.52 -4.24 -20.51
CA ARG A 199 15.22 -4.00 -21.92
C ARG A 199 14.89 -2.54 -22.16
N GLU A 200 14.02 -1.97 -21.33
CA GLU A 200 13.61 -0.57 -21.42
C GLU A 200 14.60 0.39 -20.76
N ARG A 201 15.64 -0.14 -20.09
CA ARG A 201 16.63 0.61 -19.30
C ARG A 201 15.95 1.49 -18.26
N GLU A 202 15.12 0.88 -17.44
CA GLU A 202 14.38 1.56 -16.37
C GLU A 202 14.56 0.85 -15.03
N LEU A 203 14.73 1.66 -13.98
CA LEU A 203 14.64 1.24 -12.59
C LEU A 203 13.41 1.93 -11.98
N ARG A 204 12.39 1.15 -11.62
CA ARG A 204 11.13 1.65 -11.06
C ARG A 204 11.05 1.26 -9.59
N ILE A 205 10.83 2.25 -8.74
CA ILE A 205 10.68 2.11 -7.29
C ILE A 205 9.28 2.58 -6.91
N LEU A 206 8.57 1.77 -6.12
CA LEU A 206 7.20 2.05 -5.69
C LEU A 206 7.11 2.02 -4.17
N THR A 207 6.70 3.13 -3.57
CA THR A 207 6.43 3.29 -2.14
C THR A 207 4.98 3.57 -1.83
N ASP A 208 4.12 3.54 -2.86
CA ASP A 208 2.69 3.78 -2.74
C ASP A 208 1.96 2.72 -1.90
N ALA A 209 0.85 3.17 -1.31
CA ALA A 209 -0.09 2.35 -0.57
C ALA A 209 -1.04 1.58 -1.50
N GLY A 210 -1.63 0.50 -1.01
CA GLY A 210 -2.67 -0.25 -1.73
C GLY A 210 -2.16 -1.36 -2.65
N ARG A 211 -0.85 -1.62 -2.71
CA ARG A 211 -0.28 -2.75 -3.44
C ARG A 211 -0.51 -4.04 -2.65
N VAL A 212 -1.03 -5.06 -3.31
CA VAL A 212 -1.19 -6.39 -2.70
C VAL A 212 0.11 -7.17 -2.85
N MET A 213 0.65 -7.63 -1.73
CA MET A 213 1.95 -8.28 -1.65
C MET A 213 1.84 -9.63 -0.96
N ARG A 214 2.86 -10.47 -1.14
CA ARG A 214 3.01 -11.76 -0.47
C ARG A 214 4.47 -11.97 -0.06
N PRO A 215 4.74 -12.49 1.15
CA PRO A 215 6.08 -12.87 1.55
C PRO A 215 6.52 -14.12 0.77
N LEU A 216 7.80 -14.19 0.44
CA LEU A 216 8.44 -15.32 -0.23
C LEU A 216 9.81 -15.57 0.41
N PHE A 217 10.30 -16.80 0.35
CA PHE A 217 11.67 -17.08 0.74
C PHE A 217 12.65 -16.54 -0.29
N VAL A 218 13.71 -15.92 0.21
CA VAL A 218 14.81 -15.39 -0.60
C VAL A 218 15.80 -16.52 -0.88
N VAL A 219 16.14 -16.67 -2.15
CA VAL A 219 17.22 -17.57 -2.61
C VAL A 219 18.50 -16.76 -2.75
N GLU A 220 19.62 -17.31 -2.31
CA GLU A 220 20.93 -16.68 -2.37
C GLU A 220 21.43 -16.63 -3.82
N TYR A 221 21.87 -15.45 -4.25
CA TYR A 221 22.38 -15.18 -5.60
C TYR A 221 23.58 -14.25 -5.61
N ARG A 222 24.00 -13.74 -4.44
CA ARG A 222 25.13 -12.81 -4.33
C ARG A 222 26.44 -13.55 -4.61
N SER A 223 27.32 -12.90 -5.37
CA SER A 223 28.63 -13.47 -5.71
C SER A 223 29.54 -13.70 -4.50
N GLU A 224 29.35 -12.92 -3.43
CA GLU A 224 30.07 -13.06 -2.15
C GLU A 224 29.81 -14.42 -1.47
N HIS A 225 28.66 -15.04 -1.76
CA HIS A 225 28.27 -16.35 -1.25
C HIS A 225 28.18 -17.37 -2.38
N ALA A 226 29.17 -17.37 -3.29
CA ALA A 226 29.22 -18.24 -4.45
C ALA A 226 29.00 -19.73 -4.09
N ASP A 227 29.56 -20.17 -2.96
CA ASP A 227 29.46 -21.55 -2.47
C ASP A 227 28.03 -22.01 -2.16
N ARG A 228 27.10 -21.07 -1.95
CA ARG A 228 25.69 -21.33 -1.59
C ARG A 228 24.71 -20.73 -2.60
N LYS A 229 25.19 -20.43 -3.80
CA LYS A 229 24.34 -19.86 -4.85
C LYS A 229 23.23 -20.86 -5.20
N GLY A 230 21.98 -20.43 -5.09
CA GLY A 230 20.80 -21.26 -5.34
C GLY A 230 20.16 -21.86 -4.08
N ASP A 231 20.80 -21.76 -2.91
CA ASP A 231 20.22 -22.19 -1.65
C ASP A 231 19.29 -21.12 -1.06
N LEU A 232 18.37 -21.53 -0.18
CA LEU A 232 17.56 -20.58 0.58
C LEU A 232 18.42 -19.85 1.61
N VAL A 233 18.15 -18.55 1.77
CA VAL A 233 18.76 -17.76 2.85
C VAL A 233 18.27 -18.24 4.21
N LEU A 234 17.06 -18.79 4.29
CA LEU A 234 16.52 -19.43 5.48
C LEU A 234 17.30 -20.70 5.82
N ARG A 235 17.83 -20.79 7.05
CA ARG A 235 18.57 -21.95 7.54
C ARG A 235 17.89 -22.60 8.73
N ARG A 236 18.29 -23.84 9.01
CA ARG A 236 17.86 -24.59 10.19
C ARG A 236 18.16 -23.85 11.50
N GLU A 237 19.28 -23.14 11.57
CA GLU A 237 19.64 -22.27 12.70
C GLU A 237 18.60 -21.18 12.94
N HIS A 238 18.04 -20.57 11.88
CA HIS A 238 16.99 -19.55 12.00
C HIS A 238 15.69 -20.16 12.54
N LEU A 239 15.38 -21.40 12.14
CA LEU A 239 14.21 -22.13 12.65
C LEU A 239 14.36 -22.49 14.12
N GLN A 240 15.57 -22.86 14.55
CA GLN A 240 15.87 -23.13 15.96
C GLN A 240 15.74 -21.87 16.81
N ARG A 241 16.29 -20.73 16.35
CA ARG A 241 16.11 -19.43 17.02
C ARG A 241 14.64 -19.07 17.15
N LEU A 242 13.87 -19.19 16.06
CA LEU A 242 12.43 -18.90 16.08
C LEU A 242 11.66 -19.85 17.01
N ALA A 243 12.09 -21.11 17.15
CA ALA A 243 11.49 -22.03 18.10
C ALA A 243 11.79 -21.62 19.54
N SER A 244 13.02 -21.20 19.84
CA SER A 244 13.42 -20.68 21.15
C SER A 244 12.70 -19.38 21.51
N ASP A 245 12.54 -18.45 20.57
CA ASP A 245 11.84 -17.17 20.81
C ASP A 245 10.37 -17.38 21.22
N LYS A 246 9.72 -18.41 20.66
CA LYS A 246 8.36 -18.78 21.07
C LYS A 246 8.30 -19.20 22.53
N GLU A 247 9.30 -19.90 23.03
CA GLU A 247 9.34 -20.34 24.43
C GLU A 247 9.54 -19.16 25.40
N VAL A 248 10.29 -18.13 24.99
CA VAL A 248 10.51 -16.90 25.77
C VAL A 248 9.24 -16.05 25.87
N SER A 249 8.55 -15.81 24.74
CA SER A 249 7.34 -14.96 24.68
C SER A 249 6.10 -15.50 25.44
N ILE A 250 6.17 -16.76 25.90
CA ILE A 250 5.08 -17.43 26.64
C ILE A 250 5.26 -17.24 28.16
N ASN A 251 6.40 -16.71 28.63
CA ASN A 251 6.60 -16.49 30.05
C ASN A 251 5.68 -15.34 30.54
N PRO A 252 4.68 -15.60 31.39
CA PRO A 252 3.67 -14.60 31.75
C PRO A 252 4.22 -13.41 32.55
N ALA A 253 5.42 -13.57 33.15
CA ALA A 253 6.07 -12.54 33.96
C ALA A 253 6.47 -11.30 33.13
N ASP A 254 6.83 -11.47 31.86
CA ASP A 254 7.29 -10.36 31.01
C ASP A 254 6.13 -9.50 30.47
N ARG A 255 4.87 -10.00 30.56
CA ARG A 255 3.67 -9.24 30.16
C ARG A 255 3.18 -8.25 31.21
N GLU A 256 3.56 -8.43 32.48
CA GLU A 256 3.20 -7.50 33.55
C GLU A 256 4.09 -6.25 33.51
N GLU A 257 5.36 -6.36 33.12
CA GLU A 257 6.27 -5.21 33.00
C GLU A 257 5.96 -4.29 31.80
N GLU A 258 5.42 -4.81 30.69
CA GLU A 258 5.01 -3.98 29.53
C GLU A 258 3.72 -3.18 29.76
N GLN A 259 2.92 -3.49 30.79
CA GLN A 259 1.71 -2.73 31.13
C GLN A 259 1.94 -1.60 32.14
N GLU A 260 3.13 -1.52 32.75
CA GLU A 260 3.50 -0.50 33.73
C GLU A 260 4.42 0.62 33.18
N LEU A 261 4.64 0.66 31.85
CA LEU A 261 5.31 1.76 31.12
C LEU A 261 4.32 2.50 30.21
#